data_AF-A0A4S4DDA7-F1
#
_entry.id   AF-A0A4S4DDA7-F1
#
_cell.length_a   1.000
_cell.length_b   1.000
_cell.length_c   1.000
_cell.angle_alpha   90.00
_cell.angle_beta   90.00
_cell.angle_gamma   90.00
#
_symmetry.space_group_name_H-M   'P 1'
#
loop_
_entity.id
_entity.type
_entity.pdbx_description
1 polymer ?
#
loop_
_entity_poly.entity_id
_entity_poly.type
_entity_poly.pdbx_seq_one_letter_code
_entity_poly.pdbx_strand_id
1 'polypeptide(L)'
;MPLTFVGHDELGFLITYSIRYMGHPDGKVARASHSLFVAFVSSGKDSNDDERVLLKEQLVFYCIQTSLEGYPGITPFEGMASGVVALVRHLPAGSPSIFYTIHSLVEKTHNLCCEVMTEEADLWKNWQEELEPCKKILDLLLRLLSLVDIQVLPSLMKQLAQLIAIFPRDGQNMVLNDLYAQVAESDDVTRKPTLVSWLQSLSYLCSQASSSNATSKGVGLEINAAFARSDDVLSLNRINARL
;
A
#
# COMPACT_ATOMS: atom_id res chain seq x y z
N MET A 1 -2.97 14.73 -17.43
CA MET A 1 -3.20 14.32 -18.83
C MET A 1 -4.67 13.87 -18.93
N PRO A 2 -5.49 14.37 -19.86
CA PRO A 2 -6.87 13.90 -19.98
C PRO A 2 -6.86 12.48 -20.58
N LEU A 3 -7.49 11.53 -19.89
CA LEU A 3 -7.73 10.17 -20.37
C LEU A 3 -8.80 10.24 -21.48
N THR A 4 -8.38 10.48 -22.72
CA THR A 4 -9.25 10.29 -23.89
C THR A 4 -9.13 8.85 -24.35
N PHE A 5 -10.04 8.00 -23.86
CA PHE A 5 -10.24 6.65 -24.38
C PHE A 5 -11.18 6.71 -25.59
N VAL A 6 -10.70 6.27 -26.75
CA VAL A 6 -11.51 5.96 -27.93
C VAL A 6 -11.84 4.47 -27.84
N GLY A 7 -12.94 4.14 -27.17
CA GLY A 7 -13.47 2.77 -27.07
C GLY A 7 -14.98 2.83 -27.24
N HIS A 8 -15.50 2.04 -28.17
CA HIS A 8 -16.87 2.09 -28.68
C HIS A 8 -17.92 1.44 -27.77
N ASP A 9 -17.61 1.27 -26.47
CA ASP A 9 -18.44 0.54 -25.51
C ASP A 9 -18.86 1.45 -24.36
N GLU A 10 -20.16 1.55 -24.10
CA GLU A 10 -20.77 2.33 -23.01
C GLU A 10 -20.14 2.04 -21.63
N LEU A 11 -19.61 0.83 -21.45
CA LEU A 11 -18.90 0.37 -20.26
C LEU A 11 -17.58 1.13 -20.02
N GLY A 12 -16.77 1.37 -21.06
CA GLY A 12 -15.51 2.10 -20.94
C GLY A 12 -15.72 3.57 -20.54
N PHE A 13 -16.80 4.16 -21.05
CA PHE A 13 -17.24 5.50 -20.66
C PHE A 13 -17.68 5.53 -19.19
N LEU A 14 -18.54 4.61 -18.77
CA LEU A 14 -19.00 4.55 -17.38
C LEU A 14 -17.86 4.35 -16.38
N ILE A 15 -16.87 3.51 -16.71
CA ILE A 15 -15.69 3.27 -15.86
C ILE A 15 -14.84 4.54 -15.74
N THR A 16 -14.52 5.19 -16.85
CA THR A 16 -13.71 6.43 -16.84
C THR A 16 -14.37 7.53 -16.02
N TYR A 17 -15.69 7.70 -16.15
CA TYR A 17 -16.43 8.67 -15.34
C TYR A 17 -16.48 8.27 -13.88
N SER A 18 -16.65 6.98 -13.56
CA SER A 18 -16.68 6.54 -12.16
C SER A 18 -15.39 6.82 -11.40
N ILE A 19 -14.24 6.71 -12.08
CA ILE A 19 -12.92 7.04 -11.50
C ILE A 19 -12.85 8.52 -11.11
N ARG A 20 -13.39 9.41 -11.96
CA ARG A 20 -13.48 10.84 -11.65
C ARG A 20 -14.25 11.13 -10.36
N TYR A 21 -15.19 10.26 -10.02
CA TYR A 21 -16.06 10.39 -8.87
C TYR A 21 -15.58 9.65 -7.62
N MET A 22 -14.43 8.94 -7.65
CA MET A 22 -13.90 8.25 -6.46
C MET A 22 -13.52 9.21 -5.33
N GLY A 23 -13.03 10.40 -5.66
CA GLY A 23 -12.75 11.50 -4.72
C GLY A 23 -13.87 12.55 -4.67
N HIS A 24 -15.14 12.16 -4.86
CA HIS A 24 -16.25 13.11 -4.85
C HIS A 24 -16.62 13.55 -3.41
N PRO A 25 -16.91 14.85 -3.15
CA PRO A 25 -17.23 15.34 -1.81
C PRO A 25 -18.50 14.73 -1.20
N ASP A 26 -19.45 14.29 -2.03
CA ASP A 26 -20.55 13.44 -1.57
C ASP A 26 -20.06 11.99 -1.41
N GLY A 27 -19.93 11.55 -0.15
CA GLY A 27 -19.49 10.21 0.19
C GLY A 27 -20.37 9.09 -0.36
N LYS A 28 -21.64 9.34 -0.70
CA LYS A 28 -22.50 8.35 -1.38
C LYS A 28 -22.03 8.10 -2.81
N VAL A 29 -21.68 9.18 -3.52
CA VAL A 29 -21.18 9.13 -4.89
C VAL A 29 -19.80 8.47 -4.91
N ALA A 30 -18.90 8.86 -4.01
CA ALA A 30 -17.60 8.23 -3.87
C ALA A 30 -17.73 6.71 -3.63
N ARG A 31 -18.58 6.30 -2.69
CA ARG A 31 -18.83 4.88 -2.38
C ARG A 31 -19.39 4.10 -3.58
N ALA A 32 -20.31 4.71 -4.34
CA ALA A 32 -20.85 4.10 -5.55
C ALA A 32 -19.76 3.89 -6.61
N SER A 33 -18.86 4.88 -6.79
CA SER A 33 -17.70 4.76 -7.67
C SER A 33 -16.75 3.65 -7.27
N HIS A 34 -16.40 3.56 -5.98
CA HIS A 34 -15.58 2.45 -5.48
C HIS A 34 -16.25 1.08 -5.70
N SER A 35 -17.58 1.01 -5.54
CA SER A 35 -18.34 -0.23 -5.79
C SER A 35 -18.31 -0.62 -7.27
N LEU A 36 -18.43 0.37 -8.17
CA LEU A 36 -18.34 0.12 -9.61
C LEU A 36 -16.93 -0.33 -10.02
N PHE A 37 -15.90 0.28 -9.44
CA PHE A 37 -14.51 -0.14 -9.64
C PHE A 37 -14.29 -1.59 -9.18
N VAL A 38 -14.76 -1.95 -7.98
CA VAL A 38 -14.70 -3.33 -7.48
C VAL A 38 -15.41 -4.29 -8.44
N ALA A 39 -16.62 -3.97 -8.88
CA ALA A 39 -17.37 -4.80 -9.82
C ALA A 39 -16.62 -4.96 -11.15
N PHE A 40 -16.03 -3.89 -11.67
CA PHE A 40 -15.25 -3.92 -12.91
C PHE A 40 -13.99 -4.79 -12.77
N VAL A 41 -13.18 -4.59 -11.74
CA VAL A 41 -11.96 -5.40 -11.52
C VAL A 41 -12.32 -6.88 -11.31
N SER A 42 -13.40 -7.16 -10.58
CA SER A 42 -13.84 -8.52 -10.24
C SER A 42 -14.57 -9.24 -11.37
N SER A 43 -15.09 -8.52 -12.36
CA SER A 43 -15.81 -9.13 -13.48
C SER A 43 -14.91 -10.11 -14.25
N GLY A 44 -15.50 -11.24 -14.66
CA GLY A 44 -14.76 -12.40 -15.19
C GLY A 44 -13.89 -12.13 -16.41
N LYS A 45 -13.01 -13.10 -16.71
CA LYS A 45 -12.33 -13.19 -17.99
C LYS A 45 -13.36 -13.69 -19.01
N ASP A 46 -13.86 -12.80 -19.86
CA ASP A 46 -14.37 -13.27 -21.15
C ASP A 46 -13.20 -13.93 -21.87
N SER A 47 -13.45 -15.11 -22.43
CA SER A 47 -12.41 -15.97 -22.96
C SER A 47 -11.60 -15.23 -24.04
N ASN A 48 -10.35 -14.92 -23.72
CA ASN A 48 -9.27 -14.45 -24.60
C ASN A 48 -9.04 -12.92 -24.74
N ASP A 49 -9.47 -12.09 -23.79
CA ASP A 49 -9.21 -10.64 -23.86
C ASP A 49 -8.04 -10.19 -22.95
N ASP A 50 -6.81 -10.32 -23.45
CA ASP A 50 -5.60 -9.76 -22.82
C ASP A 50 -5.69 -8.23 -22.72
N GLU A 51 -6.42 -7.55 -23.61
CA GLU A 51 -6.61 -6.10 -23.57
C GLU A 51 -7.42 -5.68 -22.34
N ARG A 52 -8.43 -6.47 -21.97
CA ARG A 52 -9.22 -6.25 -20.75
C ARG A 52 -8.40 -6.40 -19.48
N VAL A 53 -7.46 -7.35 -19.44
CA VAL A 53 -6.54 -7.52 -18.30
C VAL A 53 -5.63 -6.30 -18.19
N LEU A 54 -5.02 -5.89 -19.31
CA LEU A 54 -4.18 -4.69 -19.36
C LEU A 54 -4.94 -3.43 -18.95
N LEU A 55 -6.20 -3.29 -19.39
CA LEU A 55 -7.05 -2.17 -18.99
C LEU A 55 -7.29 -2.15 -17.47
N LYS A 56 -7.62 -3.29 -16.87
CA LYS A 56 -7.76 -3.39 -15.41
C LYS A 56 -6.48 -2.98 -14.69
N GLU A 57 -5.33 -3.46 -15.16
CA GLU A 57 -4.02 -3.11 -14.58
C GLU A 57 -3.73 -1.61 -14.69
N GLN A 58 -3.97 -1.00 -15.85
CA GLN A 58 -3.75 0.44 -16.08
C GLN A 58 -4.66 1.32 -15.22
N LEU A 59 -5.93 0.95 -15.08
CA LEU A 59 -6.88 1.74 -14.30
C LEU A 59 -6.58 1.74 -12.80
N VAL A 60 -5.97 0.66 -12.28
CA VAL A 60 -5.60 0.56 -10.87
C VAL A 60 -4.66 1.70 -10.45
N PHE A 61 -3.70 2.10 -11.28
CA PHE A 61 -2.78 3.20 -10.97
C PHE A 61 -3.55 4.48 -10.65
N TYR A 62 -4.47 4.87 -11.53
CA TYR A 62 -5.30 6.07 -11.35
C TYR A 62 -6.25 5.95 -10.16
N CYS A 63 -6.87 4.78 -9.97
CA CYS A 63 -7.83 4.55 -8.90
C CYS A 63 -7.16 4.62 -7.53
N ILE A 64 -6.01 3.99 -7.36
CA ILE A 64 -5.27 3.99 -6.10
C ILE A 64 -4.74 5.37 -5.79
N GLN A 65 -4.13 6.06 -6.77
CA GLN A 65 -3.66 7.43 -6.58
C GLN A 65 -4.81 8.34 -6.12
N THR A 66 -5.92 8.37 -6.87
CA THR A 66 -7.08 9.23 -6.54
C THR A 66 -7.67 8.89 -5.17
N SER A 67 -7.77 7.59 -4.84
CA SER A 67 -8.31 7.15 -3.55
C SER A 67 -7.44 7.60 -2.38
N LEU A 68 -6.12 7.46 -2.50
CA LEU A 68 -5.17 7.78 -1.43
C LEU A 68 -4.93 9.28 -1.29
N GLU A 69 -5.03 10.06 -2.36
CA GLU A 69 -5.01 11.53 -2.31
C GLU A 69 -6.20 12.07 -1.50
N GLY A 70 -7.39 11.52 -1.71
CA GLY A 70 -8.61 11.92 -0.99
C GLY A 70 -8.77 11.35 0.42
N TYR A 71 -7.87 10.47 0.86
CA TYR A 71 -7.90 9.84 2.18
C TYR A 71 -6.88 10.47 3.14
N PRO A 72 -7.19 10.71 4.42
CA PRO A 72 -8.52 10.61 5.04
C PRO A 72 -9.46 11.76 4.61
N GLY A 73 -10.76 11.57 4.83
CA GLY A 73 -11.79 12.59 4.63
C GLY A 73 -12.75 12.28 3.48
N ILE A 74 -12.35 12.59 2.25
CA ILE A 74 -13.22 12.50 1.07
C ILE A 74 -13.43 11.03 0.68
N THR A 75 -12.34 10.27 0.58
CA THR A 75 -12.38 8.88 0.18
C THR A 75 -12.87 8.01 1.35
N PRO A 76 -13.96 7.23 1.19
CA PRO A 76 -14.41 6.31 2.23
C PRO A 76 -13.45 5.12 2.36
N PHE A 77 -13.00 4.83 3.60
CA PHE A 77 -12.07 3.75 3.86
C PHE A 77 -12.57 2.39 3.35
N GLU A 78 -13.84 2.05 3.60
CA GLU A 78 -14.40 0.75 3.21
C GLU A 78 -14.40 0.56 1.68
N GLY A 79 -14.66 1.63 0.94
CA GLY A 79 -14.63 1.63 -0.52
C GLY A 79 -13.22 1.43 -1.07
N MET A 80 -12.24 2.13 -0.50
CA MET A 80 -10.83 1.94 -0.86
C MET A 80 -10.33 0.54 -0.51
N ALA A 81 -10.57 0.09 0.73
CA ALA A 81 -10.10 -1.21 1.21
C ALA A 81 -10.71 -2.37 0.42
N SER A 82 -12.00 -2.31 0.10
CA SER A 82 -12.65 -3.32 -0.76
C SER A 82 -12.08 -3.31 -2.19
N GLY A 83 -11.78 -2.13 -2.75
CA GLY A 83 -11.08 -1.99 -4.02
C GLY A 83 -9.69 -2.66 -4.02
N VAL A 84 -8.90 -2.42 -2.97
CA VAL A 84 -7.59 -3.03 -2.78
C VAL A 84 -7.70 -4.55 -2.68
N VAL A 85 -8.65 -5.05 -1.89
CA VAL A 85 -8.85 -6.51 -1.78
C VAL A 85 -9.29 -7.13 -3.10
N ALA A 86 -10.15 -6.44 -3.88
CA ALA A 86 -10.59 -6.90 -5.18
C ALA A 86 -9.43 -6.98 -6.18
N LEU A 87 -8.56 -5.95 -6.25
CA LEU A 87 -7.44 -5.97 -7.19
C LEU A 87 -6.47 -7.11 -6.88
N VAL A 88 -6.15 -7.34 -5.60
CA VAL A 88 -5.20 -8.38 -5.19
C VAL A 88 -5.74 -9.78 -5.52
N ARG A 89 -7.06 -9.96 -5.51
CA ARG A 89 -7.71 -11.25 -5.80
C ARG A 89 -7.95 -11.51 -7.28
N HIS A 90 -8.20 -10.47 -8.06
CA HIS A 90 -8.71 -10.61 -9.43
C HIS A 90 -7.70 -10.19 -10.52
N LEU A 91 -6.63 -9.49 -10.16
CA LEU A 91 -5.51 -9.26 -11.08
C LEU A 91 -4.61 -10.50 -11.16
N PRO A 92 -3.82 -10.63 -12.25
CA PRO A 92 -2.81 -11.68 -12.36
C PRO A 92 -1.83 -11.65 -11.19
N ALA A 93 -1.43 -12.84 -10.72
CA ALA A 93 -0.37 -12.98 -9.74
C ALA A 93 0.92 -12.29 -10.25
N GLY A 94 1.54 -11.48 -9.39
CA GLY A 94 2.73 -10.72 -9.76
C GLY A 94 2.48 -9.50 -10.65
N SER A 95 1.22 -9.09 -10.84
CA SER A 95 0.88 -7.87 -11.59
C SER A 95 1.60 -6.63 -11.01
N PRO A 96 2.22 -5.77 -11.86
CA PRO A 96 2.84 -4.52 -11.44
C PRO A 96 1.87 -3.61 -10.66
N SER A 97 0.58 -3.66 -10.98
CA SER A 97 -0.45 -2.87 -10.31
C SER A 97 -0.64 -3.28 -8.84
N ILE A 98 -0.45 -4.57 -8.52
CA ILE A 98 -0.48 -5.04 -7.12
C ILE A 98 0.71 -4.46 -6.35
N PHE A 99 1.92 -4.53 -6.92
CA PHE A 99 3.12 -3.97 -6.29
C PHE A 99 3.02 -2.46 -6.09
N TYR A 100 2.53 -1.74 -7.11
CA TYR A 100 2.25 -0.31 -7.02
C TYR A 100 1.27 0.00 -5.89
N THR A 101 0.15 -0.72 -5.82
CA THR A 101 -0.85 -0.52 -4.77
C THR A 101 -0.25 -0.69 -3.38
N ILE A 102 0.50 -1.78 -3.14
CA ILE A 102 1.15 -2.03 -1.86
C ILE A 102 2.12 -0.90 -1.52
N HIS A 103 2.92 -0.47 -2.49
CA HIS A 103 3.88 0.60 -2.30
C HIS A 103 3.19 1.91 -1.92
N SER A 104 2.16 2.32 -2.66
CA SER A 104 1.40 3.54 -2.39
C SER A 104 0.68 3.49 -1.04
N LEU A 105 0.18 2.32 -0.61
CA LEU A 105 -0.42 2.16 0.72
C LEU A 105 0.63 2.29 1.83
N VAL A 106 1.82 1.71 1.65
CA VAL A 106 2.92 1.83 2.61
C VAL A 106 3.40 3.29 2.70
N GLU A 107 3.58 3.95 1.56
CA GLU A 107 3.93 5.37 1.48
C GLU A 107 2.86 6.25 2.15
N LYS A 108 1.59 5.99 1.88
CA LYS A 108 0.49 6.73 2.53
C LYS A 108 0.48 6.52 4.04
N THR A 109 0.71 5.28 4.49
CA THR A 109 0.80 4.95 5.93
C THR A 109 1.98 5.66 6.58
N HIS A 110 3.14 5.66 5.92
CA HIS A 110 4.33 6.37 6.37
C HIS A 110 4.02 7.87 6.55
N ASN A 111 3.43 8.52 5.54
CA ASN A 111 3.15 9.96 5.58
C ASN A 111 2.17 10.32 6.69
N LEU A 112 1.06 9.58 6.82
CA LEU A 112 0.08 9.80 7.89
C LEU A 112 0.69 9.61 9.28
N CYS A 113 1.53 8.59 9.45
CA CYS A 113 2.17 8.36 10.74
C CYS A 113 3.27 9.40 11.02
N CYS A 114 4.00 9.91 10.02
CA CYS A 114 4.97 11.00 10.20
C CYS A 114 4.31 12.33 10.59
N GLU A 115 3.19 12.69 9.94
CA GLU A 115 2.41 13.90 10.26
C GLU A 115 1.98 13.90 11.74
N VAL A 116 1.59 12.74 12.27
CA VAL A 116 1.18 12.61 13.68
C VAL A 116 2.38 12.60 14.64
N MET A 117 3.52 12.02 14.24
CA MET A 117 4.72 11.98 15.08
C MET A 117 5.40 13.34 15.30
N THR A 118 5.10 14.35 14.48
CA THR A 118 5.56 15.72 14.71
C THR A 118 4.79 16.45 15.81
N GLU A 119 3.65 15.93 16.26
CA GLU A 119 2.72 16.68 17.13
C GLU A 119 2.81 16.29 18.62
N GLU A 120 3.06 15.03 19.01
CA GLU A 120 3.36 14.67 20.42
C GLU A 120 3.80 13.20 20.60
N ALA A 121 4.74 12.93 21.51
CA ALA A 121 5.28 11.57 21.74
C ALA A 121 4.33 10.64 22.52
N ASP A 122 3.34 11.18 23.23
CA ASP A 122 2.39 10.41 24.06
C ASP A 122 1.20 9.84 23.26
N LEU A 123 1.10 10.15 21.96
CA LEU A 123 -0.04 9.81 21.10
C LEU A 123 -0.24 8.31 20.83
N TRP A 124 0.80 7.49 20.96
CA TRP A 124 0.67 6.03 20.84
C TRP A 124 -0.17 5.40 21.97
N LYS A 125 -0.38 6.12 23.08
CA LYS A 125 -1.33 5.73 24.13
C LYS A 125 -2.78 6.01 23.73
N ASN A 126 -3.01 6.98 22.85
CA ASN A 126 -4.31 7.40 22.31
C ASN A 126 -4.54 6.89 20.87
N TRP A 127 -3.94 5.74 20.52
CA TRP A 127 -3.94 5.10 19.19
C TRP A 127 -5.35 4.88 18.58
N GLN A 128 -6.42 4.99 19.36
CA GLN A 128 -7.80 4.75 18.91
C GLN A 128 -8.48 5.95 18.23
N GLU A 129 -8.14 7.20 18.56
CA GLU A 129 -8.92 8.36 18.08
C GLU A 129 -8.18 9.18 17.02
N GLU A 130 -6.92 9.56 17.24
CA GLU A 130 -6.18 10.44 16.32
C GLU A 130 -5.42 9.69 15.22
N LEU A 131 -4.95 8.46 15.51
CA LEU A 131 -4.25 7.59 14.55
C LEU A 131 -5.19 6.64 13.80
N GLU A 132 -6.51 6.79 13.97
CA GLU A 132 -7.51 5.92 13.36
C GLU A 132 -7.31 5.78 11.83
N PRO A 133 -6.98 6.84 11.07
CA PRO A 133 -6.74 6.71 9.64
C PRO A 133 -5.46 5.95 9.27
N CYS A 134 -4.33 6.20 9.98
CA CYS A 134 -3.07 5.49 9.75
C CYS A 134 -3.24 4.01 10.10
N LYS A 135 -3.87 3.73 11.25
CA LYS A 135 -4.18 2.38 11.72
C LYS A 135 -5.02 1.60 10.71
N LYS A 136 -6.09 2.20 10.16
CA LYS A 136 -6.95 1.55 9.17
C LYS A 136 -6.17 1.06 7.93
N ILE A 137 -5.25 1.87 7.41
CA ILE A 137 -4.39 1.45 6.28
C ILE A 137 -3.40 0.37 6.73
N LEU A 138 -2.79 0.51 7.91
CA LEU A 138 -1.88 -0.49 8.45
C LEU A 138 -2.59 -1.85 8.62
N ASP A 139 -3.78 -1.88 9.21
CA ASP A 139 -4.59 -3.09 9.37
C ASP A 139 -4.93 -3.72 8.02
N LEU A 140 -5.19 -2.91 6.99
CA LEU A 140 -5.36 -3.38 5.62
C LEU A 140 -4.07 -4.03 5.09
N LEU A 141 -2.91 -3.38 5.24
CA LEU A 141 -1.60 -3.90 4.82
C LEU A 141 -1.26 -5.22 5.54
N LEU A 142 -1.53 -5.32 6.85
CA LEU A 142 -1.33 -6.56 7.61
C LEU A 142 -2.25 -7.66 7.10
N ARG A 143 -3.54 -7.35 6.85
CA ARG A 143 -4.50 -8.30 6.27
C ARG A 143 -4.05 -8.79 4.89
N LEU A 144 -3.40 -7.95 4.09
CA LEU A 144 -2.87 -8.35 2.78
C LEU A 144 -1.84 -9.48 2.86
N LEU A 145 -1.12 -9.68 3.97
CA LEU A 145 -0.20 -10.82 4.15
C LEU A 145 -0.89 -12.18 3.94
N SER A 146 -2.18 -12.26 4.30
CA SER A 146 -3.01 -13.46 4.12
C SER A 146 -3.65 -13.58 2.73
N LEU A 147 -3.65 -12.50 1.94
CA LEU A 147 -4.44 -12.40 0.70
C LEU A 147 -3.61 -12.37 -0.57
N VAL A 148 -2.45 -11.72 -0.55
CA VAL A 148 -1.63 -11.51 -1.76
C VAL A 148 -1.09 -12.82 -2.31
N ASP A 149 -0.84 -12.90 -3.60
CA ASP A 149 -0.17 -14.06 -4.16
C ASP A 149 1.23 -14.26 -3.54
N ILE A 150 1.71 -15.51 -3.50
CA ILE A 150 3.03 -15.86 -2.96
C ILE A 150 4.18 -15.11 -3.66
N GLN A 151 4.01 -14.72 -4.92
CA GLN A 151 5.00 -13.92 -5.66
C GLN A 151 5.11 -12.48 -5.15
N VAL A 152 4.03 -11.94 -4.59
CA VAL A 152 3.95 -10.56 -4.08
C VAL A 152 4.33 -10.51 -2.59
N LEU A 153 4.05 -11.59 -1.86
CA LEU A 153 4.21 -11.69 -0.41
C LEU A 153 5.60 -11.21 0.09
N PRO A 154 6.76 -11.61 -0.49
CA PRO A 154 8.06 -11.14 -0.03
C PRO A 154 8.25 -9.63 -0.12
N SER A 155 7.68 -8.99 -1.15
CA SER A 155 7.76 -7.53 -1.32
C SER A 155 6.95 -6.81 -0.24
N LEU A 156 5.73 -7.28 0.03
CA LEU A 156 4.88 -6.76 1.10
C LEU A 156 5.57 -6.89 2.46
N MET A 157 6.11 -8.07 2.77
CA MET A 157 6.84 -8.33 4.02
C MET A 157 8.05 -7.41 4.20
N LYS A 158 8.81 -7.16 3.14
CA LYS A 158 9.95 -6.24 3.16
C LYS A 158 9.51 -4.81 3.45
N GLN A 159 8.51 -4.30 2.72
CA GLN A 159 8.04 -2.93 2.88
C GLN A 159 7.39 -2.71 4.26
N LEU A 160 6.62 -3.68 4.75
CA LEU A 160 6.09 -3.66 6.12
C LEU A 160 7.19 -3.66 7.18
N ALA A 161 8.25 -4.46 7.01
CA ALA A 161 9.36 -4.46 7.94
C ALA A 161 10.07 -3.09 8.00
N GLN A 162 10.25 -2.44 6.84
CA GLN A 162 10.82 -1.10 6.76
C GLN A 162 9.93 -0.06 7.43
N LEU A 163 8.61 -0.13 7.21
CA LEU A 163 7.64 0.75 7.85
C LEU A 163 7.58 0.54 9.37
N ILE A 164 7.54 -0.69 9.85
CA ILE A 164 7.47 -0.98 11.29
C ILE A 164 8.77 -0.56 11.99
N ALA A 165 9.92 -0.70 11.34
CA ALA A 165 11.21 -0.32 11.92
C ALA A 165 11.31 1.18 12.25
N ILE A 166 10.55 2.05 11.57
CA ILE A 166 10.56 3.50 11.84
C ILE A 166 9.58 3.91 12.95
N PHE A 167 8.63 3.05 13.33
CA PHE A 167 7.70 3.36 14.41
C PHE A 167 8.42 3.43 15.77
N PRO A 168 7.90 4.18 16.75
CA PRO A 168 8.42 4.16 18.10
C PRO A 168 8.15 2.82 18.78
N ARG A 169 8.82 2.58 19.90
CA ARG A 169 8.83 1.30 20.63
C ARG A 169 7.43 0.73 20.90
N ASP A 170 6.54 1.57 21.41
CA ASP A 170 5.18 1.14 21.76
C ASP A 170 4.41 0.73 20.51
N GLY A 171 4.59 1.46 19.41
CA GLY A 171 4.04 1.12 18.10
C GLY A 171 4.56 -0.17 17.52
N GLN A 172 5.89 -0.35 17.55
CA GLN A 172 6.52 -1.60 17.12
C GLN A 172 5.96 -2.79 17.90
N ASN A 173 5.90 -2.68 19.23
CA ASN A 173 5.42 -3.77 20.10
C ASN A 173 3.95 -4.10 19.83
N MET A 174 3.10 -3.10 19.65
CA MET A 174 1.68 -3.31 19.35
C MET A 174 1.50 -4.02 18.00
N VAL A 175 2.14 -3.53 16.94
CA VAL A 175 2.03 -4.16 15.61
C VAL A 175 2.61 -5.58 15.61
N LEU A 176 3.72 -5.80 16.33
CA LEU A 176 4.29 -7.14 16.49
C LEU A 176 3.32 -8.07 17.20
N ASN A 177 2.65 -7.64 18.28
CA ASN A 177 1.67 -8.46 18.99
C ASN A 177 0.49 -8.84 18.08
N ASP A 178 -0.03 -7.89 17.30
CA ASP A 178 -1.11 -8.16 16.35
C ASP A 178 -0.66 -9.14 15.25
N LEU A 179 0.57 -9.00 14.74
CA LEU A 179 1.16 -9.93 13.79
C LEU A 179 1.35 -11.32 14.38
N TYR A 180 1.81 -11.43 15.64
CA TYR A 180 1.94 -12.73 16.32
C TYR A 180 0.58 -13.43 16.45
N ALA A 181 -0.47 -12.70 16.84
CA ALA A 181 -1.82 -13.23 16.92
C ALA A 181 -2.31 -13.72 15.53
N GLN A 182 -2.21 -12.87 14.50
CA GLN A 182 -2.64 -13.21 13.14
C GLN A 182 -1.89 -14.42 12.56
N VAL A 183 -0.58 -14.51 12.76
CA VAL A 183 0.23 -15.64 12.27
C VAL A 183 -0.08 -16.90 13.07
N ALA A 184 -0.30 -16.81 14.38
CA ALA A 184 -0.64 -17.95 15.23
C ALA A 184 -2.00 -18.55 14.84
N GLU A 185 -3.00 -17.71 14.57
CA GLU A 185 -4.36 -18.10 14.18
C GLU A 185 -4.49 -18.52 12.71
N SER A 186 -3.49 -18.23 11.86
CA SER A 186 -3.53 -18.60 10.45
C SER A 186 -3.49 -20.13 10.25
N ASP A 187 -4.43 -20.65 9.47
CA ASP A 187 -4.48 -22.04 9.03
C ASP A 187 -3.73 -22.30 7.70
N ASP A 188 -3.16 -21.26 7.07
CA ASP A 188 -2.42 -21.40 5.81
C ASP A 188 -1.04 -22.04 6.06
N VAL A 189 -1.00 -23.37 6.00
CA VAL A 189 0.20 -24.19 6.18
C VAL A 189 1.31 -23.88 5.18
N THR A 190 0.99 -23.23 4.05
CA THR A 190 1.94 -22.91 2.97
C THR A 190 2.71 -21.63 3.30
N ARG A 191 2.01 -20.60 3.79
CA ARG A 191 2.62 -19.28 4.06
C ARG A 191 3.14 -19.15 5.48
N LYS A 192 2.49 -19.82 6.44
CA LYS A 192 2.77 -19.69 7.87
C LYS A 192 4.25 -19.91 8.22
N PRO A 193 4.98 -20.92 7.69
CA PRO A 193 6.40 -21.08 7.99
C PRO A 193 7.24 -19.86 7.59
N THR A 194 6.98 -19.29 6.42
CA THR A 194 7.66 -18.08 5.92
C THR A 194 7.33 -16.85 6.75
N LEU A 195 6.06 -16.68 7.13
CA LEU A 195 5.61 -15.57 7.98
C LEU A 195 6.20 -15.67 9.40
N VAL A 196 6.28 -16.85 9.98
CA VAL A 196 6.91 -17.07 11.30
C VAL A 196 8.39 -16.68 11.26
N SER A 197 9.14 -17.15 10.27
CA SER A 197 10.57 -16.83 10.12
C SER A 197 10.81 -15.32 9.93
N TRP A 198 9.97 -14.68 9.10
CA TRP A 198 10.02 -13.24 8.91
C TRP A 198 9.66 -12.46 10.17
N LEU A 199 8.61 -12.86 10.89
CA LEU A 199 8.18 -12.18 12.11
C LEU A 199 9.25 -12.27 13.21
N GLN A 200 9.93 -13.40 13.33
CA GLN A 200 11.10 -13.54 14.20
C GLN A 200 12.23 -12.59 13.80
N SER A 201 12.53 -12.51 12.50
CA SER A 201 13.54 -11.60 11.97
C SER A 201 13.17 -10.13 12.21
N LEU A 202 11.90 -9.77 12.03
CA LEU A 202 11.36 -8.44 12.28
C LEU A 202 11.46 -8.08 13.77
N SER A 203 11.02 -8.98 14.66
CA SER A 203 11.14 -8.77 16.12
C SER A 203 12.59 -8.54 16.54
N TYR A 204 13.53 -9.29 15.94
CA TYR A 204 14.95 -9.10 16.19
C TYR A 204 15.43 -7.71 15.72
N LEU A 205 15.07 -7.29 14.50
CA LEU A 205 15.39 -5.94 13.99
C LEU A 205 14.84 -4.84 14.88
N CYS A 206 13.58 -4.96 15.29
CA CYS A 206 12.96 -4.03 16.24
C CYS A 206 13.76 -3.99 17.53
N SER A 207 14.16 -5.12 18.12
CA SER A 207 14.94 -5.12 19.37
C SER A 207 16.31 -4.42 19.25
N GLN A 208 17.01 -4.58 18.13
CA GLN A 208 18.35 -4.00 17.90
C GLN A 208 18.34 -2.48 17.70
N ALA A 209 17.29 -1.93 17.09
CA ALA A 209 17.14 -0.48 16.97
C ALA A 209 17.13 0.22 18.35
N SER A 210 16.90 -0.52 19.44
CA SER A 210 16.86 0.01 20.81
C SER A 210 18.25 0.11 21.40
N SER A 211 19.12 -0.86 21.10
CA SER A 211 20.50 -0.87 21.59
C SER A 211 21.38 0.12 20.84
N SER A 212 21.13 0.32 19.53
CA SER A 212 21.86 1.29 18.71
C SER A 212 21.69 2.74 19.21
N ASN A 213 20.45 3.14 19.52
CA ASN A 213 20.14 4.51 19.98
C ASN A 213 20.69 4.82 21.38
N ALA A 214 21.02 3.80 22.18
CA ALA A 214 21.73 4.00 23.45
C ALA A 214 23.23 4.24 23.26
N THR A 215 23.79 3.91 22.09
CA THR A 215 25.24 3.98 21.80
C THR A 215 25.66 5.01 20.75
N SER A 216 24.74 5.61 19.99
CA SER A 216 25.08 6.55 18.91
C SER A 216 24.68 8.00 19.19
N LYS A 217 25.34 8.65 20.15
CA LYS A 217 25.62 10.10 20.01
C LYS A 217 26.78 10.23 19.03
N GLY A 218 26.46 10.32 17.75
CA GLY A 218 27.43 10.60 16.70
C GLY A 218 27.37 9.60 15.56
N VAL A 219 26.51 9.85 14.59
CA VAL A 219 26.76 9.85 13.13
C VAL A 219 25.40 10.09 12.49
N GLY A 220 25.31 11.14 11.66
CA GLY A 220 24.08 11.62 11.05
C GLY A 220 23.40 10.57 10.17
N LEU A 221 22.08 10.52 10.28
CA LEU A 221 21.18 9.62 9.56
C LEU A 221 21.15 9.99 8.06
N GLU A 222 21.82 9.22 7.20
CA GLU A 222 21.65 9.24 5.74
C GLU A 222 20.41 8.43 5.32
N ILE A 223 19.22 8.77 5.84
CA ILE A 223 17.96 8.12 5.43
C ILE A 223 17.13 9.04 4.50
N ASN A 224 17.40 10.34 4.50
CA ASN A 224 16.68 11.32 3.67
C ASN A 224 17.07 11.31 2.18
N ALA A 225 18.10 10.56 1.77
CA ALA A 225 18.60 10.57 0.39
C ALA A 225 17.90 9.55 -0.53
N ALA A 226 17.24 8.52 0.01
CA ALA A 226 16.66 7.44 -0.81
C ALA A 226 15.26 7.76 -1.35
N PHE A 227 14.51 8.67 -0.70
CA PHE A 227 13.15 9.05 -1.11
C PHE A 227 13.08 10.29 -2.00
N ALA A 228 14.15 11.09 -2.09
CA ALA A 228 14.14 12.38 -2.81
C ALA A 228 14.69 12.32 -4.26
N ARG A 229 14.96 11.12 -4.81
CA ARG A 229 15.68 10.99 -6.09
C ARG A 229 14.89 10.20 -7.14
N SER A 230 13.69 10.66 -7.47
CA SER A 230 13.06 10.30 -8.74
C SER A 230 12.41 11.52 -9.41
N ASP A 231 13.15 12.61 -9.50
CA ASP A 231 12.89 13.65 -10.49
C ASP A 231 14.26 14.07 -11.03
N ASP A 232 14.75 13.37 -12.04
CA ASP A 232 15.51 14.08 -13.06
C ASP A 232 15.37 13.43 -14.44
N VAL A 233 15.21 14.33 -15.39
CA VAL A 233 14.70 14.14 -16.74
C VAL A 233 15.78 13.56 -17.65
N LEU A 234 15.31 12.76 -18.60
CA LEU A 234 15.97 12.35 -19.84
C LEU A 234 17.14 13.24 -20.29
N SER A 235 18.35 12.71 -20.20
CA SER A 235 19.50 13.20 -20.95
C SER A 235 20.21 12.01 -21.61
N LEU A 236 19.71 11.68 -22.80
CA LEU A 236 20.42 10.87 -23.79
C LEU A 236 21.63 11.68 -24.24
N ASN A 237 22.84 11.15 -24.01
CA ASN A 237 24.08 11.32 -24.78
C ASN A 237 25.29 11.31 -23.84
N ARG A 238 26.21 10.34 -23.98
CA ARG A 238 27.46 10.52 -24.74
C ARG A 238 28.36 9.29 -24.61
N ILE A 239 28.79 8.85 -25.77
CA ILE A 239 29.76 7.80 -26.09
C ILE A 239 31.15 8.12 -25.48
N ASN A 240 31.96 7.06 -25.30
CA ASN A 240 33.43 6.97 -25.13
C ASN A 240 33.90 6.83 -23.68
N ALA A 241 34.97 6.13 -23.35
CA ALA A 241 35.79 5.09 -23.95
C ALA A 241 36.78 4.69 -22.83
N ARG A 242 37.32 3.47 -22.95
CA ARG A 242 38.39 2.84 -22.17
C ARG A 242 39.44 3.77 -21.53
N LEU A 243 39.84 3.40 -20.30
CA LEU A 243 41.21 3.01 -19.95
C LEU A 243 41.16 1.88 -18.93
#